data_AF-A0A1B6HTI5-F1
#
_entry.id   AF-A0A1B6HTI5-F1
#
_cell.length_a   1.000
_cell.length_b   1.000
_cell.length_c   1.000
_cell.angle_alpha   90.00
_cell.angle_beta   90.00
_cell.angle_gamma   90.00
#
_symmetry.space_group_name_H-M   'P 1'
#
loop_
_entity.id
_entity.type
_entity.pdbx_description
1 polymer ?
#
loop_
_entity_poly.entity_id
_entity_poly.type
_entity_poly.pdbx_seq_one_letter_code
_entity_poly.pdbx_strand_id
1 'polypeptide(L)'
;KIAADGSKVKVSAESGRPVEWTEENNYKFRLSSFQSDLLHWLKDERVVRPAKFHSQLVAWVKDGTALQDVSVSRPAHRVHWAVPVPGHSDQTVYVWLDALVSYLTAAGYPDNLHSWPPRCQTLGKDILKFHGVYWPAFLIAAGLEPPACLTVQ
;
A
#
# COMPACT_ATOMS: atom_id res chain seq x y z
N LYS A 1 -11.23 24.31 -3.73
CA LYS A 1 -12.51 24.60 -4.40
C LYS A 1 -13.33 25.52 -3.50
N ILE A 2 -14.23 26.32 -4.06
CA ILE A 2 -15.19 27.09 -3.26
C ILE A 2 -16.44 26.21 -3.11
N ALA A 3 -16.86 25.93 -1.88
CA ALA A 3 -18.09 25.20 -1.61
C ALA A 3 -19.32 26.08 -1.92
N ALA A 4 -20.51 25.47 -1.96
CA ALA A 4 -21.75 26.16 -2.32
C ALA A 4 -22.10 27.33 -1.37
N ASP A 5 -21.51 27.35 -0.16
CA ASP A 5 -21.65 28.40 0.86
C ASP A 5 -20.60 29.52 0.75
N GLY A 6 -19.72 29.49 -0.27
CA GLY A 6 -18.65 30.47 -0.46
C GLY A 6 -17.37 30.18 0.32
N SER A 7 -17.29 29.11 1.12
CA SER A 7 -16.09 28.75 1.87
C SER A 7 -15.01 28.11 1.00
N LYS A 8 -13.73 28.37 1.32
CA LYS A 8 -12.58 27.75 0.64
C LYS A 8 -12.30 26.38 1.24
N VAL A 9 -12.58 25.32 0.49
CA VAL A 9 -12.34 23.92 0.87
C VAL A 9 -11.10 23.37 0.15
N LYS A 10 -10.19 22.76 0.90
CA LYS A 10 -9.06 22.00 0.32
C LYS A 10 -9.60 20.68 -0.23
N VAL A 11 -9.11 20.27 -1.40
CA VAL A 11 -9.55 19.03 -2.06
C VAL A 11 -8.34 18.22 -2.54
N SER A 12 -8.48 16.90 -2.61
CA SER A 12 -7.49 15.99 -3.18
C SER A 12 -7.29 16.31 -4.67
N ALA A 13 -6.03 16.42 -5.11
CA ALA A 13 -5.70 16.66 -6.52
C ALA A 13 -6.11 15.48 -7.43
N GLU A 14 -6.11 14.25 -6.89
CA GLU A 14 -6.43 13.04 -7.65
C GLU A 14 -7.94 12.78 -7.73
N SER A 15 -8.67 12.90 -6.62
CA SER A 15 -10.09 12.52 -6.55
C SER A 15 -11.06 13.70 -6.53
N GLY A 16 -10.57 14.93 -6.29
CA GLY A 16 -11.40 16.13 -6.16
C GLY A 16 -12.28 16.16 -4.90
N ARG A 17 -12.16 15.17 -4.01
CA ARG A 17 -12.91 15.08 -2.74
C ARG A 17 -12.36 16.06 -1.70
N PRO A 18 -13.21 16.62 -0.81
CA PRO A 18 -12.77 17.42 0.33
C PRO A 18 -11.72 16.70 1.17
N VAL A 19 -10.70 17.43 1.62
CA VAL A 19 -9.70 16.92 2.57
C VAL A 19 -9.78 17.69 3.88
N GLU A 20 -9.64 16.97 4.97
CA GLU A 20 -9.61 17.51 6.33
C GLU A 20 -8.18 17.43 6.87
N TRP A 21 -7.77 18.47 7.60
CA TRP A 21 -6.51 18.44 8.32
C TRP A 21 -6.72 17.76 9.67
N THR A 22 -5.89 16.77 9.98
CA THR A 22 -5.99 15.99 11.22
C THR A 22 -4.60 15.79 11.82
N GLU A 23 -4.48 15.90 13.14
CA GLU A 23 -3.28 15.58 13.92
C GLU A 23 -3.58 14.38 14.81
N GLU A 24 -2.83 13.28 14.62
CA GLU A 24 -3.11 12.00 15.28
C GLU A 24 -1.81 11.24 15.53
N ASN A 25 -1.71 10.60 16.71
CA ASN A 25 -0.68 9.60 16.96
C ASN A 25 -1.04 8.32 16.21
N ASN A 26 -0.12 7.86 15.37
CA ASN A 26 -0.31 6.68 14.54
C ASN A 26 1.01 5.95 14.27
N TYR A 27 0.91 4.64 14.09
CA TYR A 27 2.03 3.79 13.73
C TYR A 27 2.41 4.01 12.27
N LYS A 28 3.71 4.15 12.01
CA LYS A 28 4.25 4.32 10.66
C LYS A 28 5.10 3.13 10.26
N PHE A 29 4.90 2.69 9.03
CA PHE A 29 5.81 1.78 8.36
C PHE A 29 6.89 2.59 7.65
N ARG A 30 8.15 2.22 7.89
CA ARG A 30 9.35 2.89 7.36
C ARG A 30 9.59 2.55 5.88
N LEU A 31 8.62 2.84 5.03
CA LEU A 31 8.67 2.55 3.59
C LEU A 31 9.90 3.17 2.91
N SER A 32 10.35 4.32 3.40
CA SER A 32 11.55 5.02 2.92
C SER A 32 12.81 4.16 2.91
N SER A 33 12.88 3.13 3.75
CA SER A 33 14.05 2.25 3.86
C SER A 33 14.09 1.12 2.82
N PHE A 34 13.03 0.91 2.05
CA PHE A 34 12.88 -0.22 1.13
C PHE A 34 13.17 0.12 -0.34
N GLN A 35 13.76 1.29 -0.61
CA GLN A 35 14.04 1.73 -1.98
C GLN A 35 14.88 0.72 -2.76
N SER A 36 16.00 0.28 -2.17
CA SER A 36 16.93 -0.65 -2.82
C SER A 36 16.30 -2.02 -3.07
N ASP A 37 15.52 -2.52 -2.11
CA ASP A 37 14.84 -3.81 -2.23
C ASP A 37 13.77 -3.79 -3.33
N LEU A 38 13.01 -2.70 -3.42
CA LEU A 38 12.01 -2.52 -4.47
C LEU A 38 12.64 -2.40 -5.86
N LEU A 39 13.75 -1.67 -5.99
CA LEU A 39 14.50 -1.59 -7.25
C LEU A 39 15.09 -2.94 -7.64
N HIS A 40 15.51 -3.75 -6.67
CA HIS A 40 15.98 -5.11 -6.92
C HIS A 40 14.85 -6.00 -7.46
N TRP A 41 13.68 -5.98 -6.82
CA TRP A 41 12.50 -6.71 -7.28
C TRP A 41 12.05 -6.27 -8.68
N LEU A 42 12.08 -4.96 -8.96
CA LEU A 42 11.74 -4.39 -10.27
C LEU A 42 12.82 -4.58 -11.33
N LYS A 43 13.95 -5.23 -11.05
CA LYS A 43 15.02 -5.44 -12.03
C LYS A 43 14.57 -6.29 -13.23
N ASP A 44 13.64 -7.23 -13.02
CA ASP A 44 13.02 -7.97 -14.12
C ASP A 44 11.79 -7.21 -14.64
N GLU A 45 11.86 -6.73 -15.88
CA GLU A 45 10.80 -5.98 -16.57
C GLU A 45 9.50 -6.80 -16.72
N ARG A 46 9.55 -8.12 -16.58
CA ARG A 46 8.39 -9.00 -16.71
C ARG A 46 7.53 -9.07 -15.44
N VAL A 47 8.05 -8.56 -14.32
CA VAL A 47 7.37 -8.55 -13.01
C VAL A 47 6.12 -7.68 -13.04
N VAL A 48 6.07 -6.64 -13.87
CA VAL A 48 4.88 -5.79 -13.99
C VAL A 48 4.51 -5.62 -15.46
N ARG A 49 3.25 -5.94 -15.79
CA ARG A 49 2.74 -5.91 -17.16
C ARG A 49 1.43 -5.13 -17.23
N PRO A 50 1.19 -4.34 -18.28
CA PRO A 50 2.12 -3.99 -19.38
C PRO A 50 3.34 -3.16 -18.96
N ALA A 51 4.38 -3.14 -19.80
CA ALA A 51 5.69 -2.50 -19.53
C ALA A 51 5.59 -1.02 -19.11
N LYS A 52 4.57 -0.28 -19.58
CA LYS A 52 4.34 1.11 -19.17
C LYS A 52 4.21 1.28 -17.64
N PHE A 53 3.56 0.32 -16.96
CA PHE A 53 3.36 0.36 -15.52
C PHE A 53 4.62 -0.06 -14.75
N HIS A 54 5.42 -0.95 -15.35
CA HIS A 54 6.77 -1.24 -14.85
C HIS A 54 7.64 0.01 -14.85
N SER A 55 7.73 0.70 -16.00
CA SER A 55 8.53 1.94 -16.12
C SER A 55 8.04 3.02 -15.15
N GLN A 56 6.72 3.14 -14.95
CA GLN A 56 6.13 4.05 -13.99
C GLN A 56 6.53 3.73 -12.55
N LEU A 57 6.46 2.45 -12.13
CA LEU A 57 6.88 2.03 -10.79
C LEU A 57 8.38 2.26 -10.59
N VAL A 58 9.23 1.90 -11.56
CA VAL A 58 10.67 2.15 -11.49
C VAL A 58 10.96 3.63 -11.31
N ALA A 59 10.28 4.51 -12.06
CA ALA A 59 10.43 5.95 -11.90
C ALA A 59 10.07 6.40 -10.48
N TRP A 60 8.88 6.03 -9.98
CA TRP A 60 8.39 6.38 -8.64
C TRP A 60 9.26 5.87 -7.48
N VAL A 61 9.86 4.70 -7.63
CA VAL A 61 10.75 4.14 -6.61
C VAL A 61 12.12 4.81 -6.71
N LYS A 62 12.62 5.07 -7.91
CA LYS A 62 13.94 5.71 -8.13
C LYS A 62 13.96 7.17 -7.70
N ASP A 63 12.90 7.93 -7.97
CA ASP A 63 12.77 9.33 -7.58
C ASP A 63 12.32 9.52 -6.12
N GLY A 64 11.93 8.43 -5.44
CA GLY A 64 11.49 8.43 -4.05
C GLY A 64 10.09 9.00 -3.80
N THR A 65 9.36 9.39 -4.85
CA THR A 65 8.03 10.02 -4.74
C THR A 65 6.99 9.06 -4.14
N ALA A 66 7.17 7.75 -4.30
CA ALA A 66 6.29 6.75 -3.70
C ALA A 66 6.77 6.18 -2.36
N LEU A 67 7.89 6.66 -1.82
CA LEU A 67 8.58 6.05 -0.65
C LEU A 67 8.42 6.83 0.65
N GLN A 68 7.45 7.74 0.75
CA GLN A 68 7.13 8.36 2.03
C GLN A 68 6.63 7.33 3.03
N ASP A 69 7.08 7.43 4.29
CA ASP A 69 6.64 6.55 5.36
C ASP A 69 5.12 6.56 5.50
N VAL A 70 4.53 5.36 5.52
CA VAL A 70 3.09 5.17 5.43
C VAL A 70 2.52 4.96 6.82
N SER A 71 1.48 5.72 7.15
CA SER A 71 0.71 5.49 8.38
C SER A 71 -0.12 4.21 8.24
N VAL A 72 0.23 3.19 9.04
CA VAL A 72 -0.38 1.84 9.04
C VAL A 72 -1.39 1.61 10.17
N SER A 73 -1.66 2.64 10.98
CA SER A 73 -2.77 2.63 11.94
C SER A 73 -3.60 3.90 11.87
N ARG A 74 -4.80 3.85 12.45
CA ARG A 74 -5.67 5.00 12.73
C ARG A 74 -6.21 4.89 14.15
N PRO A 75 -6.51 6.02 14.82
CA PRO A 75 -7.18 5.96 16.12
C PRO A 75 -8.53 5.25 16.04
N ALA A 76 -8.80 4.35 16.98
CA ALA A 76 -10.03 3.54 17.01
C ALA A 76 -11.32 4.37 17.16
N HIS A 77 -11.23 5.58 17.71
CA HIS A 77 -12.36 6.50 17.80
C HIS A 77 -12.75 7.12 16.45
N ARG A 78 -11.86 7.10 15.45
CA ARG A 78 -12.13 7.59 14.09
C ARG A 78 -12.61 6.47 13.17
N VAL A 79 -12.15 5.24 13.42
CA VAL A 79 -12.50 4.05 12.63
C VAL A 79 -12.98 2.95 13.57
N HIS A 80 -14.29 2.89 13.78
CA HIS A 80 -14.90 1.92 14.69
C HIS A 80 -14.98 0.49 14.13
N TRP A 81 -14.82 0.33 12.80
CA TRP A 81 -14.91 -0.96 12.12
C TRP A 81 -13.61 -1.29 11.40
N ALA A 82 -12.65 -1.82 12.15
CA ALA A 82 -11.35 -2.26 11.64
C ALA A 82 -10.70 -3.23 12.65
N VAL A 83 -9.67 -3.95 12.19
CA VAL A 83 -8.90 -4.87 13.05
C VAL A 83 -8.08 -4.05 14.06
N PRO A 84 -8.12 -4.37 15.37
CA PRO A 84 -7.30 -3.67 16.37
C PRO A 84 -5.81 -3.97 16.18
N VAL A 85 -4.96 -2.99 16.45
CA VAL A 85 -3.51 -3.22 16.46
C VAL A 85 -3.15 -4.13 17.64
N PRO A 86 -2.38 -5.21 17.45
CA PRO A 86 -1.98 -6.09 18.54
C PRO A 86 -1.29 -5.32 19.68
N GLY A 87 -1.79 -5.47 20.91
CA GLY A 87 -1.27 -4.76 22.09
C GLY A 87 -1.70 -3.30 22.23
N HIS A 88 -2.42 -2.73 21.26
CA HIS A 88 -2.81 -1.31 21.24
C HIS A 88 -4.27 -1.12 20.79
N SER A 89 -5.22 -1.26 21.73
CA SER A 89 -6.66 -1.18 21.45
C SER A 89 -7.16 0.22 21.08
N ASP A 90 -6.37 1.26 21.32
CA ASP A 90 -6.65 2.64 20.92
C ASP A 90 -6.39 2.88 19.42
N GLN A 91 -5.80 1.91 18.73
CA GLN A 91 -5.43 1.98 17.33
C GLN A 91 -6.03 0.81 16.54
N THR A 92 -6.43 1.09 15.31
CA THR A 92 -6.90 0.09 14.34
C THR A 92 -5.98 0.05 13.12
N VAL A 93 -5.80 -1.13 12.56
CA VAL A 93 -4.99 -1.39 11.37
C VAL A 93 -5.55 -0.63 10.16
N TYR A 94 -4.65 -0.05 9.38
CA TYR A 94 -5.01 0.65 8.15
C TYR A 94 -5.59 -0.33 7.11
N VAL A 95 -6.74 0.03 6.54
CA VAL A 95 -7.54 -0.83 5.65
C VAL A 95 -6.76 -1.41 4.46
N TRP A 96 -5.78 -0.70 3.91
CA TRP A 96 -4.97 -1.25 2.80
C TRP A 96 -3.99 -2.31 3.26
N LEU A 97 -3.44 -2.20 4.48
CA LEU A 97 -2.59 -3.26 5.03
C LEU A 97 -3.43 -4.52 5.26
N ASP A 98 -4.60 -4.37 5.88
CA ASP A 98 -5.57 -5.45 6.10
C ASP A 98 -6.00 -6.11 4.77
N ALA A 99 -6.44 -5.32 3.80
CA ALA A 99 -6.87 -5.83 2.49
C ALA A 99 -5.76 -6.60 1.74
N LEU A 100 -4.52 -6.13 1.79
CA LEU A 100 -3.40 -6.81 1.13
C LEU A 100 -3.03 -8.15 1.82
N VAL A 101 -3.15 -8.22 3.14
CA VAL A 101 -2.89 -9.45 3.91
C VAL A 101 -3.88 -10.56 3.55
N SER A 102 -5.06 -10.23 3.01
CA SER A 102 -6.02 -11.25 2.54
C SER A 102 -5.45 -12.25 1.54
N TYR A 103 -4.45 -11.85 0.72
CA TYR A 103 -3.76 -12.78 -0.19
C TYR A 103 -2.96 -13.84 0.58
N LEU A 104 -2.29 -13.44 1.66
CA LEU A 104 -1.56 -14.36 2.53
C LEU A 104 -2.50 -15.27 3.30
N THR A 105 -3.61 -14.74 3.80
CA THR A 105 -4.64 -15.54 4.47
C THR A 105 -5.20 -16.62 3.55
N ALA A 106 -5.52 -16.26 2.30
CA ALA A 106 -6.00 -17.22 1.29
C ALA A 106 -4.94 -18.28 0.94
N ALA A 107 -3.65 -17.92 1.03
CA ALA A 107 -2.52 -18.83 0.87
C ALA A 107 -2.21 -19.65 2.15
N GLY A 108 -2.94 -19.47 3.25
CA GLY A 108 -2.77 -20.26 4.48
C GLY A 108 -1.76 -19.70 5.50
N TYR A 109 -1.34 -18.45 5.36
CA TYR A 109 -0.56 -17.76 6.39
C TYR A 109 -1.38 -17.58 7.70
N PRO A 110 -0.78 -17.66 8.90
CA PRO A 110 0.64 -17.90 9.17
C PRO A 110 1.07 -19.37 9.26
N ASP A 111 0.12 -20.31 9.37
CA ASP A 111 0.44 -21.68 9.77
C ASP A 111 0.88 -22.59 8.61
N ASN A 112 0.08 -22.66 7.54
CA ASN A 112 0.26 -23.58 6.43
C ASN A 112 0.35 -22.82 5.10
N LEU A 113 1.35 -21.93 4.99
CA LEU A 113 1.56 -21.13 3.79
C LEU A 113 1.86 -22.04 2.59
N HIS A 114 0.88 -22.18 1.72
CA HIS A 114 0.93 -22.94 0.49
C HIS A 114 0.66 -22.01 -0.69
N SER A 115 1.23 -22.32 -1.86
CA SER A 115 0.99 -21.53 -3.08
C SER A 115 1.45 -20.05 -3.00
N TRP A 116 2.46 -19.76 -2.18
CA TRP A 116 3.15 -18.48 -2.11
C TRP A 116 4.60 -18.59 -2.62
N PRO A 117 5.12 -17.62 -3.38
CA PRO A 117 4.44 -16.42 -3.89
C PRO A 117 3.45 -16.75 -5.04
N PRO A 118 2.43 -15.89 -5.27
CA PRO A 118 1.51 -16.08 -6.37
C PRO A 118 2.24 -15.92 -7.71
N ARG A 119 1.89 -16.77 -8.69
CA ARG A 119 2.45 -16.68 -10.04
C ARG A 119 2.20 -15.32 -10.68
N CYS A 120 1.00 -14.77 -10.53
CA CYS A 120 0.68 -13.40 -10.92
C CYS A 120 -0.53 -12.87 -10.11
N GLN A 121 -0.55 -11.57 -9.83
CA GLN A 121 -1.72 -10.88 -9.27
C GLN A 121 -2.30 -9.92 -10.31
N THR A 122 -3.62 -9.99 -10.53
CA THR A 122 -4.31 -9.08 -11.45
C THR A 122 -4.95 -7.94 -10.67
N LEU A 123 -4.74 -6.70 -11.12
CA LEU A 123 -5.26 -5.49 -10.48
C LEU A 123 -5.66 -4.43 -11.50
N GLY A 124 -6.49 -3.48 -11.08
CA GLY A 124 -6.76 -2.26 -11.85
C GLY A 124 -5.63 -1.22 -11.71
N LYS A 125 -5.43 -0.39 -12.73
CA LYS A 125 -4.42 0.69 -12.70
C LYS A 125 -4.50 1.66 -11.50
N ASP A 126 -5.68 1.81 -10.92
CA ASP A 126 -5.99 2.71 -9.79
C ASP A 126 -5.35 2.24 -8.48
N ILE A 127 -5.10 0.93 -8.35
CA ILE A 127 -4.51 0.33 -7.14
C ILE A 127 -3.05 -0.11 -7.33
N LEU A 128 -2.41 0.34 -8.41
CA LEU A 128 -1.03 0.00 -8.75
C LEU A 128 -0.03 0.39 -7.66
N LYS A 129 -0.17 1.56 -7.05
CA LYS A 129 0.75 2.00 -5.99
C LYS A 129 0.72 1.06 -4.78
N PHE A 130 -0.46 0.58 -4.40
CA PHE A 130 -0.61 -0.34 -3.27
C PHE A 130 0.05 -1.69 -3.56
N HIS A 131 -0.16 -2.24 -4.76
CA HIS A 131 0.36 -3.57 -5.13
C HIS A 131 1.80 -3.57 -5.64
N GLY A 132 2.27 -2.46 -6.19
CA GLY A 132 3.59 -2.32 -6.80
C GLY A 132 4.63 -1.61 -5.92
N VAL A 133 4.22 -1.03 -4.78
CA VAL A 133 5.15 -0.36 -3.84
C VAL A 133 4.92 -0.84 -2.41
N TYR A 134 3.70 -0.68 -1.89
CA TYR A 134 3.45 -0.96 -0.47
C TYR A 134 3.47 -2.46 -0.20
N TRP A 135 2.77 -3.24 -1.04
CA TRP A 135 2.66 -4.67 -0.85
C TRP A 135 4.02 -5.40 -0.90
N PRO A 136 4.87 -5.20 -1.92
CA PRO A 136 6.19 -5.82 -1.95
C PRO A 136 7.05 -5.37 -0.76
N ALA A 137 7.00 -4.10 -0.36
CA ALA A 137 7.75 -3.62 0.81
C ALA A 137 7.28 -4.28 2.12
N PHE A 138 5.97 -4.44 2.33
CA PHE A 138 5.44 -5.15 3.49
C PHE A 138 5.89 -6.62 3.52
N LEU A 139 5.86 -7.30 2.38
CA LEU A 139 6.30 -8.69 2.25
C LEU A 139 7.79 -8.84 2.54
N ILE A 140 8.64 -8.01 1.94
CA ILE A 140 10.09 -8.02 2.16
C ILE A 140 10.39 -7.73 3.64
N ALA A 141 9.69 -6.78 4.27
CA ALA A 141 9.81 -6.51 5.70
C ALA A 141 9.44 -7.72 6.58
N ALA A 142 8.48 -8.53 6.13
CA ALA A 142 8.06 -9.77 6.80
C ALA A 142 8.93 -10.99 6.44
N GLY A 143 9.98 -10.82 5.61
CA GLY A 143 10.83 -11.92 5.14
C GLY A 143 10.16 -12.83 4.10
N LEU A 144 9.11 -12.35 3.43
CA LEU A 144 8.35 -13.07 2.42
C LEU A 144 8.72 -12.59 1.01
N GLU A 145 8.63 -13.51 0.03
CA GLU A 145 8.87 -13.18 -1.36
C GLU A 145 7.71 -12.34 -1.95
N PRO A 146 8.01 -11.25 -2.68
CA PRO A 146 7.01 -10.49 -3.42
C PRO A 146 6.44 -11.28 -4.62
N PRO A 147 5.27 -10.89 -5.16
CA PRO A 147 4.68 -11.53 -6.32
C PRO A 147 5.64 -11.58 -7.52
N ALA A 148 5.67 -12.72 -8.23
CA ALA A 148 6.49 -12.89 -9.41
C ALA A 148 5.98 -12.09 -10.63
N CYS A 149 4.70 -11.70 -10.61
CA CYS A 149 4.06 -10.93 -11.68
C CYS A 149 2.88 -10.11 -11.13
N LEU A 150 2.71 -8.91 -11.68
CA LEU A 150 1.55 -8.04 -11.55
C LEU A 150 1.01 -7.77 -12.95
N THR A 151 -0.25 -8.15 -13.18
CA THR A 151 -0.98 -7.80 -14.42
C THR A 151 -1.94 -6.67 -14.12
N VAL A 152 -1.71 -5.54 -14.76
CA VAL A 152 -2.51 -4.32 -14.59
C VAL A 152 -3.45 -4.17 -15.77
N GLN A 153 -4.75 -4.10 -15.47
CA GLN A 153 -5.82 -3.85 -16.45
C GLN A 153 -6.18 -2.37 -16.55
#